data_AF-A0A2I0NNK2-F1
#
_entry.id   AF-A0A2I0NNK2-F1
#
_cell.length_a   1.000
_cell.length_b   1.000
_cell.length_c   1.000
_cell.angle_alpha   90.00
_cell.angle_beta   90.00
_cell.angle_gamma   90.00
#
_symmetry.space_group_name_H-M   'P 1'
#
loop_
_entity.id
_entity.type
_entity.pdbx_description
1 polymer ?
#
loop_
_entity_poly.entity_id
_entity_poly.type
_entity_poly.pdbx_seq_one_letter_code
_entity_poly.pdbx_strand_id
1 'polypeptide(L)' 'MAREEWSSTLGFILASIGSAVGIGNIWRFPYIVGANGGGAFLIPFLIAVCLFGLPLMVLELAIGRSTGTSVVSAFGSIRQ' A
#
# COMPACT_ATOMS: atom_id res chain seq x y z
N MET A 1 9.95 -25.79 5.23
CA MET A 1 8.66 -25.61 4.55
C MET A 1 8.91 -24.77 3.31
N ALA A 2 8.68 -25.30 2.11
CA ALA A 2 8.75 -24.51 0.89
C ALA A 2 7.60 -23.50 0.91
N ARG A 3 7.89 -22.22 0.65
CA ARG A 3 6.87 -21.18 0.54
C ARG A 3 6.25 -21.28 -0.84
N GLU A 4 4.93 -21.28 -0.91
CA GLU A 4 4.21 -21.20 -2.18
C GLU A 4 4.44 -19.82 -2.79
N GLU A 5 5.06 -19.80 -3.97
CA GLU A 5 5.25 -18.58 -4.76
C GLU A 5 4.03 -18.34 -5.66
N TRP A 6 3.76 -17.06 -5.92
CA TRP A 6 2.68 -16.68 -6.80
C TRP A 6 2.98 -17.17 -8.22
N SER A 7 2.06 -17.95 -8.80
CA SER A 7 2.21 -18.46 -10.17
C SER A 7 2.28 -17.35 -11.23
N SER A 8 1.82 -16.13 -10.94
CA SER A 8 1.89 -15.00 -11.86
C SER A 8 2.02 -13.66 -11.12
N THR A 9 2.95 -12.83 -11.58
CA THR A 9 3.12 -11.44 -11.14
C THR A 9 1.84 -10.63 -11.32
N LEU A 10 1.08 -10.88 -12.38
CA LEU A 10 -0.20 -10.20 -12.61
C LEU A 10 -1.24 -10.60 -11.56
N GLY A 11 -1.28 -11.87 -11.17
CA GLY A 11 -2.15 -12.35 -10.09
C GLY A 11 -1.82 -11.68 -8.75
N PHE A 12 -0.52 -11.55 -8.44
CA PHE A 12 -0.06 -10.84 -7.25
C PHE A 12 -0.46 -9.35 -7.26
N ILE A 13 -0.26 -8.66 -8.39
CA ILE A 13 -0.61 -7.24 -8.53
C ILE A 13 -2.12 -7.04 -8.38
N LEU A 14 -2.95 -7.86 -9.04
CA LEU A 14 -4.40 -7.75 -8.96
C LEU A 14 -4.94 -8.02 -7.55
N ALA A 15 -4.41 -9.05 -6.87
CA ALA A 15 -4.77 -9.32 -5.48
C ALA A 15 -4.38 -8.16 -4.55
N SER A 16 -3.20 -7.57 -4.77
CA SER A 16 -2.73 -6.41 -3.99
C SER A 16 -3.59 -5.17 -4.24
N ILE A 17 -3.98 -4.89 -5.49
CA ILE A 17 -4.89 -3.79 -5.84
C ILE A 17 -6.27 -4.01 -5.20
N GLY A 18 -6.79 -5.24 -5.26
CA GLY A 18 -8.07 -5.59 -4.63
C GLY A 18 -8.07 -5.40 -3.11
N SER A 19 -6.93 -5.66 -2.46
CA SER A 19 -6.76 -5.39 -1.03
C SER A 19 -6.62 -3.90 -0.71
N ALA A 20 -6.02 -3.11 -1.60
CA ALA A 20 -5.78 -1.68 -1.38
C ALA A 20 -7.04 -0.83 -1.64
N VAL A 21 -7.89 -1.22 -2.58
CA VAL A 21 -9.12 -0.47 -2.92
C VAL A 21 -10.29 -0.96 -2.08
N GLY A 22 -10.61 -0.21 -1.02
CA GLY A 22 -11.75 -0.49 -0.14
C GLY A 22 -12.91 0.51 -0.29
N ILE A 23 -13.97 0.29 0.49
CA ILE A 23 -15.15 1.17 0.54
C ILE A 23 -14.78 2.63 0.79
N GLY A 24 -13.75 2.86 1.64
CA GLY A 24 -13.16 4.17 1.92
C GLY A 24 -12.84 5.01 0.69
N ASN A 25 -12.37 4.37 -0.39
CA ASN A 25 -12.00 5.05 -1.62
C ASN A 25 -13.22 5.54 -2.42
N ILE A 26 -14.39 4.91 -2.23
CA ILE A 26 -15.62 5.19 -2.98
C ILE A 26 -16.40 6.35 -2.35
N TRP A 27 -16.45 6.45 -1.01
CA TRP A 27 -17.30 7.42 -0.31
C TRP A 27 -16.55 8.50 0.48
N ARG A 28 -15.45 8.15 1.17
CA ARG A 28 -14.74 9.04 2.10
C ARG A 28 -13.74 9.92 1.35
N PHE A 29 -13.13 9.39 0.28
CA PHE A 29 -12.31 10.19 -0.62
C PHE A 29 -13.11 11.34 -1.29
N PRO A 30 -14.21 11.11 -2.01
CA PRO A 30 -14.95 12.20 -2.64
C PRO A 30 -15.58 13.16 -1.64
N TYR A 31 -16.02 12.68 -0.47
CA TYR A 31 -16.52 13.55 0.60
C TYR A 31 -15.45 14.52 1.10
N ILE A 32 -14.23 14.04 1.37
CA ILE A 32 -13.13 14.89 1.85
C ILE A 32 -12.66 15.84 0.76
N VAL A 33 -12.52 15.37 -0.48
CA VAL A 33 -12.17 16.21 -1.63
C VAL A 33 -13.21 17.33 -1.76
N GLY A 34 -14.51 17.00 -1.74
CA GLY A 34 -15.59 17.99 -1.82
C GLY A 34 -15.58 19.00 -0.68
N ALA A 35 -15.35 18.56 0.56
CA ALA A 35 -15.32 19.43 1.74
C ALA A 35 -14.07 20.33 1.83
N ASN A 36 -12.93 19.93 1.24
CA ASN A 36 -11.64 20.62 1.37
C ASN A 36 -11.24 21.41 0.11
N GLY A 37 -12.22 22.01 -0.57
CA GLY A 37 -11.96 22.85 -1.75
C GLY A 37 -11.98 22.11 -3.09
N GLY A 38 -12.65 20.94 -3.14
CA GLY A 38 -12.90 20.20 -4.37
C GLY A 38 -11.60 19.76 -5.05
N GLY A 39 -11.47 20.04 -6.35
CA GLY A 39 -10.32 19.64 -7.15
C GLY A 39 -8.98 20.20 -6.67
N ALA A 40 -8.95 21.34 -5.95
CA ALA A 40 -7.72 21.91 -5.42
C ALA A 40 -7.05 20.99 -4.37
N PHE A 41 -7.85 20.20 -3.64
CA PHE A 41 -7.35 19.23 -2.65
C PHE A 41 -6.53 18.10 -3.28
N LEU A 42 -6.70 17.83 -4.58
CA LEU A 42 -5.94 16.78 -5.26
C LEU A 42 -4.45 17.09 -5.34
N ILE A 43 -4.06 18.37 -5.38
CA ILE A 43 -2.66 18.77 -5.48
C ILE A 43 -1.86 18.33 -4.24
N PRO A 44 -2.20 18.77 -3.00
CA PRO A 44 -1.49 18.29 -1.81
C PRO A 44 -1.68 16.80 -1.57
N PHE A 45 -2.83 16.22 -1.96
CA PHE A 45 -3.06 14.77 -1.87
C PHE A 45 -2.06 13.98 -2.74
N LEU A 46 -1.89 14.35 -4.01
CA LEU A 46 -0.93 13.69 -4.90
C LEU A 46 0.51 13.86 -4.42
N ILE A 47 0.86 15.05 -3.92
CA ILE A 47 2.18 15.31 -3.32
C ILE A 47 2.41 14.37 -2.13
N ALA A 48 1.43 14.25 -1.22
CA ALA A 48 1.54 13.35 -0.07
C ALA A 48 1.62 11.87 -0.46
N VAL A 49 0.86 11.44 -1.47
CA VAL A 49 0.94 10.06 -2.00
C VAL A 49 2.30 9.79 -2.62
N CYS A 50 2.86 10.72 -3.39
CA CYS A 50 4.18 10.54 -3.99
C CYS A 50 5.31 10.55 -2.96
N LEU A 51 5.26 11.42 -1.95
CA LEU A 51 6.32 11.58 -0.94
C LEU A 51 6.24 10.55 0.19
N PHE A 52 5.06 10.05 0.52
CA PHE A 52 4.87 9.13 1.64
C PHE A 52 4.25 7.82 1.20
N GLY A 53 3.15 7.86 0.43
CA GLY A 53 2.44 6.65 0.00
C GLY A 53 3.32 5.67 -0.79
N LEU A 54 3.92 6.13 -1.89
CA LEU A 54 4.80 5.33 -2.74
C LEU A 54 6.03 4.79 -1.98
N PRO A 55 6.84 5.61 -1.29
CA PRO A 55 8.02 5.09 -0.62
C PRO A 55 7.69 4.14 0.53
N LEU A 56 6.62 4.38 1.29
CA LEU A 56 6.19 3.45 2.34
C LEU A 56 5.72 2.11 1.75
N MET A 57 4.97 2.14 0.64
CA MET A 57 4.54 0.93 -0.05
C MET A 57 5.74 0.13 -0.60
N VAL A 58 6.72 0.81 -1.20
CA VAL A 58 7.96 0.16 -1.67
C VAL A 58 8.75 -0.42 -0.51
N LEU A 59 8.85 0.30 0.62
CA LEU A 59 9.53 -0.17 1.82
C LEU A 59 8.87 -1.45 2.37
N GLU A 60 7.55 -1.46 2.49
CA GLU A 60 6.81 -2.63 2.99
C GLU A 60 6.99 -3.85 2.08
N LEU A 61 6.93 -3.66 0.76
CA LEU A 61 7.18 -4.72 -0.21
C LEU A 61 8.64 -5.20 -0.19
N ALA A 62 9.61 -4.29 -0.02
CA ALA A 62 11.03 -4.63 0.06
C ALA A 62 11.36 -5.44 1.31
N ILE A 63 10.83 -5.04 2.47
CA ILE A 63 10.97 -5.78 3.73
C ILE A 63 10.30 -7.15 3.61
N GLY A 64 9.07 -7.21 3.10
CA GLY A 64 8.35 -8.47 2.90
C GLY A 64 9.09 -9.45 1.98
N ARG A 65 9.72 -8.95 0.91
CA ARG A 65 10.54 -9.77 0.01
C ARG A 65 11.89 -10.17 0.61
N SER A 66 12.53 -9.28 1.37
CA SER A 66 13.84 -9.54 1.97
C SER A 66 13.78 -10.54 3.12
N THR A 67 12.79 -10.44 4.00
CA THR A 67 12.69 -11.37 5.13
C THR A 67 11.95 -12.64 4.75
N GLY A 68 11.00 -12.59 3.80
CA GLY A 68 10.19 -13.75 3.41
C GLY A 68 9.30 -14.30 4.54
N THR A 69 9.19 -13.56 5.64
CA THR A 69 8.41 -13.92 6.83
C THR A 69 7.20 -13.00 7.00
N SER A 70 6.27 -13.39 7.87
CA SER A 70 5.16 -12.53 8.26
C SER A 70 5.66 -11.21 8.87
N VAL A 71 4.80 -10.18 8.81
CA VAL A 71 5.09 -8.82 9.30
C VAL A 71 5.65 -8.83 10.73
N VAL A 72 5.09 -9.65 11.62
CA VAL A 72 5.52 -9.76 13.04
C VAL A 72 6.95 -10.31 13.15
N SER A 73 7.29 -11.35 12.38
CA SER A 73 8.65 -11.90 12.37
C SER A 73 9.65 -10.96 11.69
N ALA A 74 9.23 -10.21 10.66
CA ALA A 74 10.11 -9.27 9.96
C ALA A 74 10.53 -8.11 10.85
N PHE A 75 9.60 -7.52 11.60
CA PHE A 75 9.93 -6.49 12.59
C PHE A 75 10.74 -7.05 13.77
N GLY A 76 10.53 -8.31 14.14
CA GLY A 76 11.33 -8.99 15.16
C GLY A 76 12.80 -9.18 14.74
N SER A 77 13.05 -9.46 13.46
CA SER A 77 14.40 -9.67 12.90
C SER A 77 15.19 -8.37 12.73
N ILE A 78 14.50 -7.27 12.35
CA ILE A 78 15.14 -5.94 12.18
C ILE A 78 15.46 -5.27 13.53
N ARG A 79 14.77 -5.67 14.61
CA ARG A 79 14.94 -5.11 15.97
C ARG A 79 15.82 -5.99 16.87
N GLN A 80 16.74 -6.75 16.28
CA GLN A 80 17.84 -7.44 17.00
C GLN A 80 19.19 -6.89 16.55
#